data_AF-A0A7S3H2Q0-F1
#
_entry.id   AF-A0A7S3H2Q0-F1
#
_cell.length_a   1.000
_cell.length_b   1.000
_cell.length_c   1.000
_cell.angle_alpha   90.00
_cell.angle_beta   90.00
_cell.angle_gamma   90.00
#
_symmetry.space_group_name_H-M   'P 1'
#
loop_
_entity.id
_entity.type
_entity.pdbx_description
1 polymer ?
#
loop_
_entity_poly.entity_id
_entity_poly.type
_entity_poly.pdbx_seq_one_letter_code
_entity_poly.pdbx_strand_id
1 'polypeptide(L)'
;PTTTTTTTFGSSGAHDTDAAGSVRTVAPPALRKRLLICAPSNTAVDELLTRLTAGVLDGTGELRQVKIVRLGEPLEGAAQAICRLTLDFQIEERVKLDESWGKLNLAKEQIRNLEREISTFPRQVESFYDSTTGERTLTKEQQRQRAVHTDLATQRQVKVWAELCLERARNALRQQILLEADIVGTTLSGSGRKQFLDLALNNDVVFDTAIIDEAAQTTEPSCLIPLRLGCRRLVLVGDPRQLPATVLCKAAALAGLGRSLFERLERADHEVVMLTIQYRMHPEIRQFPSQFFYQNLLTDAQQAKTISLISIPIGNATSSHRAPPQLLAREAREEGEVDDNLLELSPVTLLDLRSGGGISGG
;
A
#
# COMPACT_ATOMS: atom_id res chain seq x y z
N PRO A 1 16.28 -11.61 2.48
CA PRO A 1 16.16 -12.52 1.31
C PRO A 1 14.66 -12.72 1.11
N THR A 2 14.12 -12.35 -0.05
CA THR A 2 12.69 -12.48 -0.27
C THR A 2 12.38 -13.86 -0.80
N THR A 3 11.28 -14.43 -0.34
CA THR A 3 10.80 -15.75 -0.74
C THR A 3 9.44 -15.54 -1.42
N THR A 4 9.18 -16.26 -2.51
CA THR A 4 7.97 -16.10 -3.31
C THR A 4 7.13 -17.37 -3.28
N THR A 5 5.84 -17.24 -2.96
CA THR A 5 4.85 -18.33 -3.03
C THR A 5 3.79 -17.96 -4.07
N THR A 6 3.49 -18.87 -5.01
CA THR A 6 2.41 -18.67 -5.99
C THR A 6 1.28 -19.66 -5.71
N THR A 7 0.06 -19.16 -5.52
CA THR A 7 -1.13 -20.02 -5.39
C THR A 7 -2.13 -19.65 -6.49
N THR A 8 -2.57 -20.65 -7.26
CA THR A 8 -3.61 -20.51 -8.27
C THR A 8 -4.92 -21.07 -7.71
N PHE A 9 -5.98 -20.26 -7.69
CA PHE A 9 -7.31 -20.73 -7.32
C PHE A 9 -8.05 -21.17 -8.59
N GLY A 10 -8.20 -22.48 -8.77
CA GLY A 10 -9.00 -23.06 -9.85
C GLY A 10 -10.46 -23.19 -9.44
N SER A 11 -11.37 -22.48 -10.10
CA SER A 11 -12.81 -22.81 -10.07
C SER A 11 -13.06 -23.98 -11.02
N SER A 12 -13.22 -25.20 -10.47
CA SER A 12 -13.64 -26.37 -11.25
C SER A 12 -15.12 -26.24 -11.60
N GLY A 13 -15.40 -25.98 -12.88
CA GLY A 13 -16.77 -25.88 -13.38
C GLY A 13 -16.81 -25.65 -14.87
N ALA A 14 -16.54 -26.70 -15.66
CA ALA A 14 -17.09 -26.88 -17.00
C ALA A 14 -16.77 -28.30 -17.46
N HIS A 15 -17.77 -29.18 -17.34
CA HIS A 15 -17.93 -30.24 -18.32
C HIS A 15 -18.06 -29.58 -19.69
N ASP A 16 -17.25 -29.99 -20.68
CA ASP A 16 -17.77 -30.14 -22.03
C ASP A 16 -16.93 -31.14 -22.81
N THR A 17 -17.66 -32.07 -23.39
CA THR A 17 -17.27 -33.24 -24.15
C THR A 17 -16.65 -32.87 -25.49
N ASP A 18 -15.55 -33.53 -25.84
CA ASP A 18 -14.98 -33.53 -27.19
C ASP A 18 -15.99 -34.10 -28.19
N ALA A 19 -16.54 -33.25 -29.04
CA ALA A 19 -17.20 -33.63 -30.28
C ALA A 19 -16.84 -32.63 -31.39
N ALA A 20 -16.41 -33.20 -32.52
CA ALA A 20 -15.88 -32.52 -33.70
C ALA A 20 -16.90 -31.59 -34.40
N GLY A 21 -16.42 -30.50 -35.00
CA GLY A 21 -17.14 -29.77 -36.05
C GLY A 21 -16.91 -28.25 -36.08
N SER A 22 -16.27 -27.78 -37.15
CA SER A 22 -16.24 -26.40 -37.69
C SER A 22 -17.11 -25.32 -37.01
N VAL A 23 -16.48 -24.30 -36.42
CA VAL A 23 -16.72 -22.86 -36.68
C VAL A 23 -15.45 -22.09 -36.26
N ARG A 24 -14.84 -21.31 -37.15
CA ARG A 24 -13.86 -20.28 -36.74
C ARG A 24 -14.61 -19.15 -36.04
N THR A 25 -14.97 -19.36 -34.78
CA THR A 25 -15.36 -18.26 -33.90
C THR A 25 -14.10 -17.47 -33.61
N VAL A 26 -14.02 -16.24 -34.11
CA VAL A 26 -13.02 -15.26 -33.66
C VAL A 26 -13.15 -15.20 -32.14
N ALA A 27 -12.13 -15.69 -31.44
CA ALA A 27 -12.10 -15.64 -29.98
C ALA A 27 -12.33 -14.18 -29.55
N PRO A 28 -13.19 -13.92 -28.55
CA PRO A 28 -13.33 -12.57 -28.01
C PRO A 28 -11.93 -12.05 -27.64
N PRO A 29 -11.65 -10.74 -27.83
CA PRO A 29 -10.35 -10.18 -27.52
C PRO A 29 -9.98 -10.60 -26.10
N ALA A 30 -8.84 -11.29 -25.96
CA ALA A 30 -8.40 -11.81 -24.67
C ALA A 30 -8.42 -10.67 -23.64
N LEU A 31 -9.15 -10.86 -22.53
CA LEU A 31 -9.23 -9.86 -21.47
C LEU A 31 -7.81 -9.43 -21.09
N ARG A 32 -7.53 -8.12 -21.19
CA ARG A 32 -6.25 -7.53 -20.78
C ARG A 32 -6.01 -7.89 -19.32
N LYS A 33 -4.96 -8.68 -19.05
CA LYS A 33 -4.61 -9.11 -17.69
C LYS A 33 -4.09 -7.91 -16.92
N ARG A 34 -4.72 -7.61 -15.78
CA ARG A 34 -4.37 -6.50 -14.88
C ARG A 34 -3.75 -7.02 -13.60
N LEU A 35 -2.82 -6.24 -13.05
CA LEU A 35 -2.06 -6.55 -11.86
C LEU A 35 -2.44 -5.62 -10.71
N LEU A 36 -2.69 -6.20 -9.54
CA LEU A 36 -2.79 -5.48 -8.28
C LEU A 36 -1.51 -5.70 -7.48
N ILE A 37 -0.84 -4.62 -7.09
CA ILE A 37 0.33 -4.67 -6.20
C ILE A 37 -0.09 -4.11 -4.84
N CYS A 38 0.13 -4.90 -3.80
CA CYS A 38 -0.16 -4.52 -2.43
C CYS A 38 1.04 -4.67 -1.52
N ALA A 39 1.09 -3.85 -0.48
CA ALA A 39 2.04 -3.97 0.62
C ALA A 39 1.41 -3.47 1.93
N PRO A 40 1.96 -3.81 3.12
CA PRO A 40 1.47 -3.30 4.40
C PRO A 40 1.58 -1.77 4.55
N SER A 41 2.62 -1.16 3.98
CA SER A 41 2.97 0.24 4.21
C SER A 41 2.98 1.06 2.91
N ASN A 42 2.72 2.36 3.02
CA ASN A 42 2.79 3.28 1.87
C ASN A 42 4.20 3.30 1.27
N THR A 43 5.24 3.31 2.11
CA THR A 43 6.65 3.32 1.69
C THR A 43 6.98 2.13 0.80
N ALA A 44 6.53 0.92 1.17
CA ALA A 44 6.79 -0.29 0.37
C ALA A 44 6.07 -0.22 -0.98
N VAL A 45 4.82 0.26 -1.03
CA VAL A 45 4.11 0.48 -2.30
C VAL A 45 4.86 1.49 -3.16
N ASP A 46 5.27 2.62 -2.59
CA ASP A 46 5.92 3.71 -3.33
C ASP A 46 7.30 3.28 -3.86
N GLU A 47 8.07 2.49 -3.09
CA GLU A 47 9.33 1.90 -3.55
C GLU A 47 9.11 1.00 -4.77
N LEU A 48 8.14 0.08 -4.70
CA LEU A 48 7.82 -0.84 -5.79
C LEU A 48 7.37 -0.10 -7.05
N LEU A 49 6.44 0.84 -6.90
CA LEU A 49 5.95 1.61 -8.05
C LEU A 49 7.04 2.48 -8.66
N THR A 50 7.94 3.05 -7.86
CA THR A 50 9.07 3.85 -8.37
C THR A 50 9.92 3.01 -9.31
N ARG A 51 10.19 1.75 -8.98
CA ARG A 51 10.96 0.84 -9.84
C ARG A 51 10.24 0.53 -11.16
N LEU A 52 8.91 0.43 -11.13
CA LEU A 52 8.10 0.15 -12.31
C LEU A 52 7.96 1.34 -13.27
N THR A 53 8.25 2.58 -12.81
CA THR A 53 8.22 3.76 -13.68
C THR A 53 9.25 3.73 -14.81
N ALA A 54 10.34 2.97 -14.64
CA ALA A 54 11.34 2.77 -15.68
C ALA A 54 10.82 1.92 -16.86
N GLY A 55 9.66 1.29 -16.72
CA GLY A 55 9.12 0.29 -17.64
C GLY A 55 9.38 -1.13 -17.16
N VAL A 56 8.72 -2.09 -17.80
CA VAL A 56 8.79 -3.52 -17.48
C VAL A 56 9.27 -4.28 -18.71
N LEU A 57 10.19 -5.22 -18.51
CA LEU A 57 10.66 -6.10 -19.59
C LEU A 57 9.59 -7.17 -19.87
N ASP A 58 9.30 -7.40 -21.15
CA ASP A 58 8.44 -8.50 -21.56
C ASP A 58 9.22 -9.83 -21.69
N GLY A 59 8.53 -10.90 -22.08
CA GLY A 59 9.14 -12.23 -22.26
C GLY A 59 10.18 -12.31 -23.39
N THR A 60 10.30 -11.27 -24.23
CA THR A 60 11.32 -11.16 -25.29
C THR A 60 12.52 -10.31 -24.86
N GLY A 61 12.45 -9.70 -23.67
CA GLY A 61 13.46 -8.78 -23.16
C GLY A 61 13.29 -7.34 -23.66
N GLU A 62 12.17 -7.02 -24.32
CA GLU A 62 11.87 -5.64 -24.74
C GLU A 62 11.25 -4.84 -23.60
N LEU A 63 11.67 -3.59 -23.45
CA LEU A 63 11.14 -2.67 -22.46
C LEU A 63 9.79 -2.12 -22.90
N ARG A 64 8.74 -2.40 -22.12
CA ARG A 64 7.39 -1.87 -22.31
C ARG A 64 7.02 -0.87 -21.24
N GLN A 65 6.39 0.22 -21.66
CA GLN A 65 5.74 1.14 -20.76
C GLN A 65 4.39 0.59 -20.32
N VAL A 66 4.09 0.71 -19.04
CA VAL A 66 2.86 0.21 -18.41
C VAL A 66 2.11 1.37 -17.76
N LYS A 67 0.78 1.33 -17.83
CA LYS A 67 -0.06 2.32 -17.16
C LYS A 67 -0.18 1.97 -15.68
N ILE A 68 0.39 2.81 -14.82
CA ILE A 68 0.42 2.60 -13.37
C ILE A 68 -0.50 3.60 -12.68
N VAL A 69 -1.28 3.12 -11.71
CA VAL A 69 -2.08 3.98 -10.82
C VAL A 69 -1.75 3.66 -9.37
N ARG A 70 -1.39 4.69 -8.59
CA ARG A 70 -1.21 4.62 -7.13
C ARG A 70 -2.49 5.06 -6.44
N LEU A 71 -3.04 4.18 -5.60
CA LEU A 71 -4.24 4.44 -4.80
C LEU A 71 -3.90 4.61 -3.33
N GLY A 72 -3.97 5.86 -2.86
CA GLY A 72 -3.61 6.28 -1.52
C GLY A 72 -2.82 7.59 -1.57
N GLU A 73 -2.78 8.30 -0.46
CA GLU A 73 -1.97 9.51 -0.36
C GLU A 73 -0.50 9.12 -0.19
N PRO A 74 0.40 9.69 -1.00
CA PRO A 74 1.82 9.48 -0.81
C PRO A 74 2.26 10.14 0.50
N LEU A 75 3.34 9.64 1.10
CA LEU A 75 3.89 10.24 2.31
C LEU A 75 4.39 11.66 2.05
N GLU A 76 4.44 12.48 3.10
CA GLU A 76 5.06 13.81 3.03
C GLU A 76 6.52 13.68 2.53
N GLY A 77 6.87 14.45 1.51
CA GLY A 77 8.19 14.39 0.87
C GLY A 77 8.38 13.24 -0.13
N ALA A 78 7.32 12.53 -0.52
CA ALA A 78 7.41 11.52 -1.57
C ALA A 78 7.96 12.08 -2.89
N ALA A 79 8.63 11.21 -3.66
CA ALA A 79 9.21 11.59 -4.94
C ALA A 79 8.12 12.08 -5.90
N GLN A 80 8.43 13.13 -6.68
CA GLN A 80 7.48 13.71 -7.63
C GLN A 80 6.98 12.70 -8.67
N ALA A 81 7.78 11.70 -9.00
CA ALA A 81 7.39 10.59 -9.86
C ALA A 81 6.17 9.83 -9.28
N ILE A 82 6.18 9.51 -7.98
CA ILE A 82 5.06 8.84 -7.30
C ILE A 82 3.83 9.73 -7.24
N CYS A 83 3.99 11.03 -6.94
CA CYS A 83 2.87 11.97 -6.92
C CYS A 83 2.11 11.98 -8.25
N ARG A 84 2.82 11.87 -9.39
CA ARG A 84 2.21 11.78 -10.73
C ARG A 84 1.45 10.48 -10.98
N LEU A 85 1.81 9.39 -10.29
CA LEU A 85 1.10 8.12 -10.39
C LEU A 85 -0.19 8.09 -9.57
N THR A 86 -0.37 9.02 -8.62
CA THR A 86 -1.56 9.02 -7.75
C THR A 86 -2.82 9.21 -8.57
N LEU A 87 -3.87 8.46 -8.22
CA LEU A 87 -5.16 8.55 -8.92
C LEU A 87 -5.67 9.99 -8.94
N ASP A 88 -5.58 10.71 -7.82
CA ASP A 88 -6.07 12.09 -7.73
C ASP A 88 -5.29 13.05 -8.64
N PHE A 89 -3.95 12.91 -8.73
CA PHE A 89 -3.17 13.69 -9.68
C PHE A 89 -3.57 13.40 -11.13
N GLN A 90 -3.75 12.12 -11.50
CA GLN A 90 -4.15 11.72 -12.85
C GLN A 90 -5.55 12.23 -13.22
N ILE A 91 -6.48 12.25 -12.26
CA ILE A 91 -7.79 12.89 -12.45
C ILE A 91 -7.61 14.37 -12.75
N GLU A 92 -6.83 15.08 -11.93
CA GLU A 92 -6.63 16.52 -12.10
C GLU A 92 -5.97 16.86 -13.42
N GLU A 93 -4.99 16.07 -13.86
CA GLU A 93 -4.34 16.23 -15.15
C GLU A 93 -5.32 16.00 -16.30
N ARG A 94 -6.15 14.95 -16.21
CA ARG A 94 -7.13 14.64 -17.26
C ARG A 94 -8.28 15.65 -17.33
N VAL A 95 -8.71 16.18 -16.19
CA VAL A 95 -9.69 17.28 -16.10
C VAL A 95 -9.14 18.58 -16.71
N LYS A 96 -7.81 18.80 -16.68
CA LYS A 96 -7.18 19.98 -17.32
C LYS A 96 -7.08 19.83 -18.83
N LEU A 97 -6.82 18.62 -19.32
CA LEU A 97 -6.53 18.36 -20.75
C LEU A 97 -7.79 18.21 -21.61
N ASP A 98 -8.89 17.70 -21.05
CA ASP A 98 -10.09 17.39 -21.81
C ASP A 98 -11.15 18.50 -21.66
N GLU A 99 -11.34 19.29 -22.72
CA GLU A 99 -12.34 20.37 -22.79
C GLU A 99 -13.77 19.88 -22.54
N SER A 100 -14.05 18.59 -22.75
CA SER A 100 -15.34 17.96 -22.42
C SER A 100 -15.67 18.07 -20.94
N TRP A 101 -14.64 18.13 -20.09
CA TRP A 101 -14.72 18.39 -18.65
C TRP A 101 -14.68 19.88 -18.31
N GLY A 102 -14.66 20.79 -19.30
CA GLY A 102 -14.85 22.23 -19.09
C GLY A 102 -16.15 22.54 -18.33
N LYS A 103 -17.19 21.71 -18.52
CA LYS A 103 -18.43 21.75 -17.72
C LYS A 103 -18.20 21.49 -16.23
N LEU A 104 -17.23 20.64 -15.88
CA LEU A 104 -16.83 20.36 -14.50
C LEU A 104 -16.16 21.59 -13.87
N ASN A 105 -15.31 22.29 -14.63
CA ASN A 105 -14.66 23.53 -14.17
C ASN A 105 -15.66 24.68 -14.04
N LEU A 106 -16.57 24.82 -14.99
CA LEU A 106 -17.69 25.76 -14.91
C LEU A 106 -18.58 25.47 -13.68
N ALA A 107 -18.91 24.21 -13.43
CA ALA A 107 -19.67 23.79 -12.25
C ALA A 107 -18.93 24.13 -10.95
N LYS A 108 -17.61 23.92 -10.87
CA LYS A 108 -16.79 24.33 -9.70
C LYS A 108 -16.82 25.83 -9.47
N GLU A 109 -16.82 26.61 -10.55
CA GLU A 109 -16.88 28.07 -10.46
C GLU A 109 -18.28 28.55 -10.04
N GLN A 110 -19.34 27.95 -10.57
CA GLN A 110 -20.71 28.18 -10.14
C GLN A 110 -20.91 27.85 -8.66
N ILE A 111 -20.37 26.71 -8.18
CA ILE A 111 -20.40 26.35 -6.75
C ILE A 111 -19.68 27.42 -5.91
N ARG A 112 -18.49 27.88 -6.32
CA ARG A 112 -17.76 28.95 -5.61
C ARG A 112 -18.51 30.29 -5.61
N ASN A 113 -19.21 30.62 -6.69
CA ASN A 113 -20.05 31.82 -6.76
C ASN A 113 -21.24 31.71 -5.79
N LEU A 114 -21.96 30.58 -5.81
CA LEU A 114 -23.05 30.30 -4.89
C LEU A 114 -22.58 30.30 -3.42
N GLU A 115 -21.39 29.78 -3.13
CA GLU A 115 -20.79 29.84 -1.79
C GLU A 115 -20.56 31.27 -1.32
N ARG A 116 -20.01 32.12 -2.19
CA ARG A 116 -19.84 33.54 -1.89
C ARG A 116 -21.18 34.20 -1.64
N GLU A 117 -22.16 33.99 -2.52
CA GLU A 117 -23.51 34.54 -2.37
C GLU A 117 -24.15 34.13 -1.04
N ILE A 118 -24.18 32.82 -0.74
CA ILE A 118 -24.69 32.26 0.52
C ILE A 118 -23.97 32.85 1.75
N SER A 119 -22.66 33.10 1.66
CA SER A 119 -21.88 33.66 2.78
C SER A 119 -22.14 35.16 3.02
N THR A 120 -22.43 35.91 1.95
CA THR A 120 -22.69 37.36 2.01
C THR A 120 -24.15 37.69 2.32
N PHE A 121 -25.08 36.79 2.00
CA PHE A 121 -26.51 36.98 2.15
C PHE A 121 -26.94 37.33 3.59
N PRO A 122 -26.47 36.62 4.65
CA PRO A 122 -26.86 36.94 6.03
C PRO A 122 -26.37 38.32 6.48
N ARG A 123 -25.16 38.72 6.05
CA ARG A 123 -24.55 40.01 6.43
C ARG A 123 -25.29 41.20 5.83
N GLN A 124 -25.81 41.07 4.61
CA GLN A 124 -26.62 42.11 3.96
C GLN A 124 -27.96 42.30 4.67
N VAL A 125 -28.56 41.21 5.18
CA VAL A 125 -29.80 41.28 5.96
C VAL A 125 -29.55 41.99 7.29
N GLU A 126 -28.46 41.66 7.99
CA GLU A 126 -28.08 42.26 9.28
C GLU A 126 -27.75 43.75 9.17
N SER A 127 -26.99 44.18 8.14
CA SER A 127 -26.61 45.59 7.96
C SER A 127 -27.78 46.52 7.63
N PHE A 128 -28.91 45.99 7.16
CA PHE A 128 -30.13 46.76 6.91
C PHE A 128 -30.96 47.01 8.18
N TYR A 129 -30.72 46.26 9.27
CA TYR A 129 -31.45 46.42 10.53
C TYR A 129 -30.98 47.62 11.36
N ASP A 130 -29.72 48.03 11.22
CA ASP A 130 -29.16 49.15 12.00
C ASP A 130 -29.64 50.53 11.54
N SER A 131 -30.29 50.62 10.37
CA SER A 131 -30.65 51.90 9.75
C SER A 131 -32.14 52.06 9.45
N THR A 132 -33.05 51.85 10.42
CA THR A 132 -34.27 52.69 10.54
C THR A 132 -35.12 52.36 11.77
N THR A 133 -35.29 53.38 12.61
CA THR A 133 -36.44 53.59 13.49
C THR A 133 -37.76 53.58 12.71
N GLY A 134 -38.79 52.93 13.26
CA GLY A 134 -40.19 53.25 12.96
C GLY A 134 -41.08 52.06 12.61
N GLU A 135 -42.06 51.82 13.47
CA GLU A 135 -43.23 50.97 13.23
C GLU A 135 -43.88 51.29 11.87
N ARG A 136 -43.70 50.42 10.86
CA ARG A 136 -44.71 50.19 9.80
C ARG A 136 -44.41 48.92 9.01
N THR A 137 -45.40 48.02 9.05
CA THR A 137 -45.61 46.79 8.26
C THR A 137 -44.76 45.55 8.60
N LEU A 138 -44.93 45.05 9.82
CA LEU A 138 -44.57 43.68 10.26
C LEU A 138 -44.89 42.60 9.22
N THR A 139 -46.01 42.72 8.48
CA THR A 139 -46.42 41.76 7.44
C THR A 139 -45.57 41.79 6.19
N LYS A 140 -45.17 42.98 5.69
CA LYS A 140 -44.30 43.09 4.52
C LYS A 140 -42.89 42.63 4.85
N GLU A 141 -42.42 42.98 6.05
CA GLU A 141 -41.11 42.57 6.55
C GLU A 141 -41.05 41.05 6.79
N GLN A 142 -42.06 40.45 7.42
CA GLN A 142 -42.16 39.00 7.56
C GLN A 142 -42.27 38.27 6.21
N GLN A 143 -42.98 38.84 5.23
CA GLN A 143 -43.01 38.29 3.86
C GLN A 143 -41.64 38.36 3.19
N ARG A 144 -40.89 39.45 3.40
CA ARG A 144 -39.53 39.63 2.89
C ARG A 144 -38.54 38.67 3.54
N GLN A 145 -38.61 38.51 4.87
CA GLN A 145 -37.84 37.51 5.62
C GLN A 145 -38.12 36.08 5.14
N ARG A 146 -39.39 35.74 4.90
CA ARG A 146 -39.77 34.44 4.34
C ARG A 146 -39.22 34.26 2.93
N ALA A 147 -39.33 35.27 2.06
CA ALA A 147 -38.79 35.22 0.70
C ALA A 147 -37.26 35.01 0.69
N VAL A 148 -36.54 35.71 1.56
CA VAL A 148 -35.08 35.54 1.75
C VAL A 148 -34.76 34.13 2.24
N HIS A 149 -35.49 33.62 3.23
CA HIS A 149 -35.26 32.27 3.74
C HIS A 149 -35.57 31.20 2.69
N THR A 150 -36.60 31.39 1.86
CA THR A 150 -36.91 30.47 0.76
C THR A 150 -35.86 30.51 -0.34
N ASP A 151 -35.37 31.69 -0.72
CA ASP A 151 -34.34 31.86 -1.76
C ASP A 151 -33.00 31.24 -1.33
N LEU A 152 -32.60 31.48 -0.08
CA LEU A 152 -31.42 30.85 0.52
C LEU A 152 -31.54 29.32 0.56
N ALA A 153 -32.73 28.80 0.87
CA ALA A 153 -32.97 27.35 0.86
C ALA A 153 -32.84 26.77 -0.56
N THR A 154 -33.35 27.45 -1.58
CA THR A 154 -33.19 27.03 -2.98
C THR A 154 -31.74 27.10 -3.44
N GLN A 155 -31.00 28.15 -3.13
CA GLN A 155 -29.57 28.27 -3.47
C GLN A 155 -28.73 27.16 -2.82
N ARG A 156 -29.02 26.81 -1.56
CA ARG A 156 -28.40 25.67 -0.88
C ARG A 156 -28.70 24.35 -1.57
N GLN A 157 -29.94 24.12 -2.00
CA GLN A 157 -30.30 22.90 -2.75
C GLN A 157 -29.57 22.83 -4.09
N VAL A 158 -29.49 23.93 -4.84
CA VAL A 158 -28.76 23.99 -6.11
C VAL A 158 -27.27 23.69 -5.89
N LYS A 159 -26.67 24.26 -4.84
CA LYS A 159 -25.27 23.96 -4.46
C LYS A 159 -25.06 22.47 -4.23
N VAL A 160 -25.90 21.84 -3.39
CA VAL A 160 -25.80 20.40 -3.09
C VAL A 160 -25.95 19.54 -4.35
N TRP A 161 -26.91 19.89 -5.22
CA TRP A 161 -27.10 19.20 -6.50
C TRP A 161 -25.87 19.34 -7.41
N ALA A 162 -25.28 20.53 -7.49
CA ALA A 162 -24.08 20.77 -8.29
C ALA A 162 -22.88 19.98 -7.77
N GLU A 163 -22.65 19.95 -6.45
CA GLU A 163 -21.61 19.14 -5.81
C GLU A 163 -21.80 17.64 -6.08
N LEU A 164 -23.04 17.15 -6.01
CA LEU A 164 -23.35 15.75 -6.30
C LEU A 164 -23.05 15.40 -7.77
N CYS A 165 -23.42 16.25 -8.72
CA CYS A 165 -23.12 16.06 -10.14
C CYS A 165 -21.61 16.07 -10.40
N LEU A 166 -20.88 16.99 -9.77
CA LEU A 166 -19.43 17.09 -9.83
C LEU A 166 -18.76 15.81 -9.34
N GLU A 167 -19.23 15.29 -8.21
CA GLU A 167 -18.68 14.09 -7.59
C GLU A 167 -19.00 12.83 -8.41
N ARG A 168 -20.20 12.73 -8.98
CA ARG A 168 -20.56 11.65 -9.92
C ARG A 168 -19.64 11.65 -11.14
N ALA A 169 -19.42 12.82 -11.72
CA ALA A 169 -18.57 12.95 -12.90
C ALA A 169 -17.10 12.61 -12.55
N ARG A 170 -16.57 13.09 -11.43
CA ARG A 170 -15.26 12.68 -10.92
C ARG A 170 -15.16 11.17 -10.69
N ASN A 171 -16.20 10.55 -10.15
CA ASN A 171 -16.24 9.10 -9.93
C ASN A 171 -16.24 8.30 -11.23
N ALA A 172 -16.94 8.76 -12.27
CA ALA A 172 -16.88 8.14 -13.59
C ALA A 172 -15.44 8.20 -14.16
N LEU A 173 -14.77 9.35 -14.03
CA LEU A 173 -13.38 9.50 -14.46
C LEU A 173 -12.41 8.62 -13.64
N ARG A 174 -12.61 8.52 -12.32
CA ARG A 174 -11.86 7.60 -11.45
C ARG A 174 -11.95 6.16 -11.94
N GLN A 175 -13.18 5.70 -12.20
CA GLN A 175 -13.42 4.35 -12.70
C GLN A 175 -12.74 4.13 -14.06
N GLN A 176 -12.84 5.10 -14.97
CA GLN A 176 -12.18 5.03 -16.28
C GLN A 176 -10.65 4.89 -16.14
N ILE A 177 -10.01 5.74 -15.34
CA ILE A 177 -8.55 5.69 -15.14
C ILE A 177 -8.13 4.34 -14.54
N LEU A 178 -8.86 3.84 -13.54
CA LEU A 178 -8.58 2.55 -12.92
C LEU A 178 -8.78 1.38 -13.89
N LEU A 179 -9.78 1.44 -14.77
CA LEU A 179 -10.03 0.40 -15.78
C LEU A 179 -8.95 0.40 -16.87
N GLU A 180 -8.43 1.57 -17.24
CA GLU A 180 -7.37 1.74 -18.25
C GLU A 180 -5.98 1.29 -17.76
N ALA A 181 -5.76 1.23 -16.45
CA ALA A 181 -4.50 0.86 -15.82
C ALA A 181 -4.10 -0.61 -16.05
N ASP A 182 -2.80 -0.85 -16.26
CA ASP A 182 -2.21 -2.19 -16.27
C ASP A 182 -1.90 -2.67 -14.84
N ILE A 183 -1.38 -1.74 -14.03
CA ILE A 183 -0.91 -1.99 -12.68
C ILE A 183 -1.55 -0.98 -11.74
N VAL A 184 -2.15 -1.48 -10.66
CA VAL A 184 -2.65 -0.65 -9.58
C VAL A 184 -1.89 -0.96 -8.30
N GLY A 185 -1.24 0.03 -7.71
CA GLY A 185 -0.53 -0.09 -6.44
C GLY A 185 -1.31 0.54 -5.30
N THR A 186 -1.49 -0.19 -4.20
CA THR A 186 -2.20 0.30 -3.01
C THR A 186 -1.73 -0.44 -1.76
N THR A 187 -2.04 0.04 -0.56
CA THR A 187 -1.81 -0.77 0.64
C THR A 187 -2.85 -1.88 0.76
N LEU A 188 -2.56 -2.92 1.56
CA LEU A 188 -3.55 -3.98 1.82
C LEU A 188 -4.89 -3.42 2.30
N SER A 189 -4.88 -2.49 3.25
CA SER A 189 -6.09 -1.78 3.70
C SER A 189 -6.69 -0.88 2.62
N GLY A 190 -5.86 -0.22 1.80
CA GLY A 190 -6.28 0.61 0.69
C GLY A 190 -7.08 -0.15 -0.38
N SER A 191 -6.79 -1.44 -0.59
CA SER A 191 -7.57 -2.30 -1.48
C SER A 191 -9.03 -2.50 -1.06
N GLY A 192 -9.36 -2.25 0.21
CA GLY A 192 -10.72 -2.31 0.75
C GLY A 192 -11.59 -1.08 0.47
N ARG A 193 -11.02 0.01 -0.08
CA ARG A 193 -11.73 1.27 -0.34
C ARG A 193 -12.92 1.09 -1.28
N LYS A 194 -13.93 1.96 -1.12
CA LYS A 194 -15.16 1.94 -1.92
C LYS A 194 -14.91 1.95 -3.44
N GLN A 195 -13.90 2.69 -3.89
CA GLN A 195 -13.55 2.78 -5.32
C GLN A 195 -13.26 1.40 -5.95
N PHE A 196 -12.62 0.48 -5.20
CA PHE A 196 -12.42 -0.90 -5.64
C PHE A 196 -13.69 -1.75 -5.53
N LEU A 197 -14.52 -1.49 -4.53
CA LEU A 197 -15.84 -2.15 -4.42
C LEU A 197 -16.69 -1.84 -5.64
N ASP A 198 -16.78 -0.57 -6.01
CA ASP A 198 -17.58 -0.10 -7.14
C ASP A 198 -17.08 -0.72 -8.47
N LEU A 199 -15.77 -0.99 -8.59
CA LEU A 199 -15.22 -1.74 -9.73
C LEU A 199 -15.59 -3.22 -9.69
N ALA A 200 -15.49 -3.87 -8.53
CA ALA A 200 -15.78 -5.29 -8.37
C ALA A 200 -17.27 -5.62 -8.50
N LEU A 201 -18.17 -4.70 -8.14
CA LEU A 201 -19.62 -4.87 -8.35
C LEU A 201 -20.03 -4.89 -9.82
N ASN A 202 -19.25 -4.23 -10.68
CA ASN A 202 -19.54 -4.11 -12.11
C ASN A 202 -18.67 -5.03 -12.99
N ASN A 203 -17.72 -5.77 -12.40
CA ASN A 203 -16.80 -6.64 -13.11
C ASN A 203 -16.47 -7.88 -12.27
N ASP A 204 -16.74 -9.08 -12.79
CA ASP A 204 -16.44 -10.34 -12.10
C ASP A 204 -14.94 -10.52 -11.79
N VAL A 205 -14.07 -9.99 -12.65
CA VAL A 205 -12.62 -9.99 -12.46
C VAL A 205 -12.09 -8.58 -12.64
N VAL A 206 -11.69 -7.95 -11.53
CA VAL A 206 -11.02 -6.65 -11.57
C VAL A 206 -9.54 -6.84 -11.80
N PHE A 207 -8.89 -7.72 -11.05
CA PHE A 207 -7.46 -8.02 -11.22
C PHE A 207 -7.27 -9.52 -11.41
N ASP A 208 -6.49 -9.93 -12.42
CA ASP A 208 -6.20 -11.36 -12.65
C ASP A 208 -5.23 -11.87 -11.59
N THR A 209 -4.25 -11.02 -11.24
CA THR A 209 -3.18 -11.36 -10.30
C THR A 209 -3.06 -10.28 -9.23
N ALA A 210 -2.91 -10.72 -7.97
CA ALA A 210 -2.45 -9.89 -6.87
C ALA A 210 -1.04 -10.31 -6.45
N ILE A 211 -0.14 -9.33 -6.33
CA ILE A 211 1.18 -9.47 -5.70
C ILE A 211 1.13 -8.75 -4.37
N ILE A 212 1.48 -9.43 -3.28
CA ILE A 212 1.61 -8.84 -1.95
C ILE A 212 3.08 -8.89 -1.55
N ASP A 213 3.71 -7.72 -1.42
CA ASP A 213 5.06 -7.59 -0.87
C ASP A 213 5.03 -7.42 0.64
N GLU A 214 6.13 -7.81 1.30
CA GLU A 214 6.25 -7.93 2.76
C GLU A 214 5.11 -8.76 3.39
N ALA A 215 4.66 -9.81 2.69
CA ALA A 215 3.52 -10.65 3.07
C ALA A 215 3.73 -11.35 4.42
N ALA A 216 4.99 -11.67 4.78
CA ALA A 216 5.32 -12.28 6.07
C ALA A 216 5.09 -11.34 7.27
N GLN A 217 5.14 -10.02 7.06
CA GLN A 217 4.95 -9.00 8.10
C GLN A 217 3.48 -8.58 8.27
N THR A 218 2.54 -9.32 7.68
CA THR A 218 1.12 -8.94 7.63
C THR A 218 0.24 -9.99 8.27
N THR A 219 -0.83 -9.57 8.95
CA THR A 219 -1.81 -10.51 9.48
C THR A 219 -2.56 -11.18 8.33
N GLU A 220 -2.89 -12.46 8.49
CA GLU A 220 -3.63 -13.20 7.48
C GLU A 220 -4.92 -12.50 6.99
N PRO A 221 -5.78 -11.91 7.85
CA PRO A 221 -6.95 -11.17 7.39
C PRO A 221 -6.62 -9.99 6.47
N SER A 222 -5.47 -9.34 6.66
CA SER A 222 -5.03 -8.22 5.83
C SER A 222 -4.71 -8.67 4.40
N CYS A 223 -4.11 -9.85 4.23
CA CYS A 223 -3.82 -10.44 2.92
C CYS A 223 -5.09 -10.81 2.14
N LEU A 224 -6.22 -11.03 2.82
CA LEU A 224 -7.48 -11.41 2.18
C LEU A 224 -8.23 -10.22 1.57
N ILE A 225 -7.98 -8.99 2.04
CA ILE A 225 -8.66 -7.78 1.55
C ILE A 225 -8.58 -7.64 0.02
N PRO A 226 -7.40 -7.71 -0.62
CA PRO A 226 -7.31 -7.59 -2.08
C PRO A 226 -7.93 -8.76 -2.86
N LEU A 227 -8.06 -9.95 -2.25
CA LEU A 227 -8.56 -11.15 -2.94
C LEU A 227 -10.03 -11.04 -3.34
N ARG A 228 -10.80 -10.21 -2.65
CA ARG A 228 -12.20 -9.95 -2.99
C ARG A 228 -12.39 -9.32 -4.39
N LEU A 229 -11.32 -8.87 -5.03
CA LEU A 229 -11.33 -8.18 -6.32
C LEU A 229 -11.26 -9.15 -7.53
N GLY A 230 -11.62 -10.42 -7.32
CA GLY A 230 -11.66 -11.46 -8.36
C GLY A 230 -10.29 -12.01 -8.75
N CYS A 231 -9.29 -11.90 -7.85
CA CYS A 231 -7.93 -12.36 -8.11
C CYS A 231 -7.88 -13.89 -8.28
N ARG A 232 -7.40 -14.37 -9.43
CA ARG A 232 -7.26 -15.81 -9.74
C ARG A 232 -5.90 -16.35 -9.38
N ARG A 233 -4.89 -15.47 -9.37
CA ARG A 233 -3.51 -15.76 -8.98
C ARG A 233 -3.09 -14.86 -7.84
N LEU A 234 -2.52 -15.45 -6.80
CA LEU A 234 -1.92 -14.74 -5.68
C LEU A 234 -0.43 -15.05 -5.64
N VAL A 235 0.40 -14.01 -5.60
CA VAL A 235 1.84 -14.09 -5.39
C VAL A 235 2.15 -13.40 -4.08
N LEU A 236 2.67 -14.15 -3.12
CA LEU A 236 3.11 -13.61 -1.83
C LEU A 236 4.62 -13.52 -1.84
N VAL A 237 5.16 -12.32 -1.59
CA VAL A 237 6.58 -12.05 -1.47
C VAL A 237 6.85 -11.61 -0.05
N GLY A 238 7.79 -12.25 0.62
CA GLY A 238 8.14 -11.90 1.99
C GLY A 238 9.22 -12.81 2.56
N ASP A 239 9.60 -12.55 3.80
CA ASP A 239 10.62 -13.32 4.52
C ASP A 239 10.03 -13.86 5.84
N PRO A 240 9.65 -15.15 5.90
CA PRO A 240 9.05 -15.75 7.11
C PRO A 240 10.06 -15.89 8.26
N ARG A 241 11.35 -15.61 8.02
CA ARG A 241 12.40 -15.61 9.06
C ARG A 241 12.61 -14.24 9.70
N GLN A 242 11.89 -13.20 9.23
CA GLN A 242 11.90 -11.86 9.83
C GLN A 242 10.79 -11.70 10.88
N LEU A 243 10.58 -10.46 11.32
CA LEU A 243 9.57 -10.14 12.32
C LEU A 243 8.16 -10.49 11.81
N PRO A 244 7.32 -11.14 12.64
CA PRO A 244 5.93 -11.41 12.30
C PRO A 244 5.11 -10.11 12.32
N ALA A 245 3.83 -10.22 11.96
CA ALA A 245 2.91 -9.09 12.02
C ALA A 245 2.78 -8.52 13.45
N THR A 246 2.88 -7.20 13.59
CA THR A 246 2.74 -6.51 14.88
C THR A 246 1.28 -6.55 15.35
N VAL A 247 1.02 -7.30 16.42
CA VAL A 247 -0.30 -7.38 17.07
C VAL A 247 -0.24 -6.78 18.47
N LEU A 248 -0.98 -5.68 18.68
CA LEU A 248 -0.96 -4.96 19.97
C LEU A 248 -1.53 -5.80 21.13
N CYS A 249 -2.56 -6.60 20.86
CA CYS A 249 -3.18 -7.45 21.85
C CYS A 249 -2.37 -8.76 22.02
N LYS A 250 -1.70 -8.91 23.17
CA LYS A 250 -0.91 -10.11 23.49
C LYS A 250 -1.74 -11.40 23.43
N ALA A 251 -2.98 -11.38 23.92
CA ALA A 251 -3.86 -12.55 23.86
C ALA A 251 -4.16 -12.97 22.41
N ALA A 252 -4.42 -12.01 21.52
CA ALA A 252 -4.64 -12.29 20.10
C ALA A 252 -3.36 -12.77 19.39
N ALA A 253 -2.20 -12.20 19.76
CA ALA A 253 -0.91 -12.66 19.26
C ALA A 253 -0.65 -14.13 19.64
N LEU A 254 -0.89 -14.49 20.90
CA LEU A 254 -0.79 -15.87 21.41
C LEU A 254 -1.81 -16.81 20.74
N ALA A 255 -3.00 -16.30 20.41
CA ALA A 255 -4.00 -17.04 19.64
C ALA A 255 -3.64 -17.20 18.16
N GLY A 256 -2.49 -16.68 17.71
CA GLY A 256 -1.95 -16.89 16.37
C GLY A 256 -2.27 -15.79 15.36
N LEU A 257 -2.81 -14.64 15.78
CA LEU A 257 -3.09 -13.51 14.86
C LEU A 257 -1.82 -12.92 14.24
N GLY A 258 -0.66 -13.09 14.90
CA GLY A 258 0.63 -12.66 14.37
C GLY A 258 1.14 -13.53 13.22
N ARG A 259 0.55 -14.72 13.00
CA ARG A 259 0.93 -15.61 11.90
C ARG A 259 0.39 -15.06 10.59
N SER A 260 1.27 -14.92 9.60
CA SER A 260 0.87 -14.44 8.27
C SER A 260 0.26 -15.56 7.41
N LEU A 261 -0.44 -15.15 6.34
CA LEU A 261 -0.91 -16.09 5.32
C LEU A 261 0.28 -16.83 4.66
N PHE A 262 1.40 -16.13 4.45
CA PHE A 262 2.62 -16.69 3.88
C PHE A 262 3.11 -17.86 4.75
N GLU A 263 3.33 -17.63 6.04
CA GLU A 263 3.80 -18.65 6.98
C GLU A 263 2.83 -19.83 7.09
N ARG A 264 1.51 -19.56 7.04
CA ARG A 264 0.52 -20.63 7.09
C ARG A 264 0.58 -21.52 5.85
N LEU A 265 0.77 -20.95 4.67
CA LEU A 265 0.89 -21.71 3.42
C LEU A 265 2.21 -22.48 3.34
N GLU A 266 3.33 -21.87 3.77
CA GLU A 266 4.62 -22.55 3.90
C GLU A 266 4.51 -23.79 4.81
N ARG A 267 3.87 -23.66 5.97
CA ARG A 267 3.64 -24.81 6.89
C ARG A 267 2.69 -25.87 6.35
N ALA A 268 1.85 -25.51 5.39
CA ALA A 268 0.93 -26.42 4.71
C ALA A 268 1.56 -27.06 3.47
N ASP A 269 2.89 -26.99 3.33
CA ASP A 269 3.67 -27.63 2.27
C ASP A 269 3.34 -27.11 0.86
N HIS A 270 2.88 -25.86 0.77
CA HIS A 270 2.80 -25.16 -0.52
C HIS A 270 4.21 -24.85 -1.02
N GLU A 271 4.37 -24.84 -2.35
CA GLU A 271 5.66 -24.53 -2.97
C GLU A 271 6.11 -23.10 -2.64
N VAL A 272 7.27 -23.01 -2.00
CA VAL A 272 7.89 -21.76 -1.57
C VAL A 272 9.26 -21.63 -2.24
N VAL A 273 9.44 -20.61 -3.07
CA VAL A 273 10.68 -20.37 -3.81
C VAL A 273 11.55 -19.36 -3.08
N MET A 274 12.69 -19.80 -2.57
CA MET A 274 13.67 -18.95 -1.89
C MET A 274 14.62 -18.26 -2.88
N LEU A 275 14.75 -16.94 -2.80
CA LEU A 275 15.81 -16.22 -3.51
C LEU A 275 17.12 -16.32 -2.72
N THR A 276 18.14 -16.91 -3.34
CA THR A 276 19.41 -17.27 -2.68
C THR A 276 20.52 -16.24 -2.85
N ILE A 277 20.42 -15.34 -3.84
CA ILE A 277 21.47 -14.33 -4.09
C ILE A 277 21.14 -13.05 -3.33
N GLN A 278 22.07 -12.59 -2.50
CA GLN A 278 21.97 -11.33 -1.75
C GLN A 278 22.86 -10.23 -2.35
N TYR A 279 22.42 -8.98 -2.25
CA TYR A 279 23.05 -7.83 -2.90
C TYR A 279 23.49 -6.73 -1.93
N ARG A 280 23.27 -6.88 -0.61
CA ARG A 280 23.38 -5.78 0.37
C ARG A 280 24.53 -5.92 1.36
N MET A 281 24.76 -7.13 1.88
CA MET A 281 25.69 -7.37 2.97
C MET A 281 27.07 -7.78 2.46
N HIS A 282 28.13 -7.41 3.17
CA HIS A 282 29.46 -7.99 2.94
C HIS A 282 29.42 -9.52 3.23
N PRO A 283 30.18 -10.36 2.51
CA PRO A 283 30.14 -11.82 2.68
C PRO A 283 30.34 -12.32 4.13
N GLU A 284 31.16 -11.61 4.91
CA GLU A 284 31.39 -11.91 6.34
C GLU A 284 30.17 -11.60 7.21
N ILE A 285 29.46 -10.50 6.93
CA ILE A 285 28.21 -10.18 7.63
C ILE A 285 27.12 -11.17 7.25
N ARG A 286 27.01 -11.53 5.96
CA ARG A 286 26.04 -12.52 5.46
C ARG A 286 26.27 -13.92 6.06
N GLN A 287 27.51 -14.28 6.40
CA GLN A 287 27.84 -15.63 6.87
C GLN A 287 26.96 -16.07 8.04
N PHE A 288 26.84 -15.23 9.07
CA PHE A 288 26.04 -15.58 10.25
C PHE A 288 24.53 -15.73 9.93
N PRO A 289 23.83 -14.75 9.31
CA PRO A 289 22.43 -14.92 8.95
C PRO A 289 22.19 -16.11 8.01
N SER A 290 23.07 -16.34 7.04
CA SER A 290 22.94 -17.46 6.10
C SER A 290 22.97 -18.79 6.83
N GLN A 291 23.95 -18.98 7.72
CA GLN A 291 24.08 -20.21 8.50
C GLN A 291 22.90 -20.40 9.46
N PHE A 292 22.55 -19.35 10.20
CA PHE A 292 21.61 -19.44 11.31
C PHE A 292 20.14 -19.52 10.85
N PHE A 293 19.74 -18.71 9.87
CA PHE A 293 18.33 -18.62 9.44
C PHE A 293 18.05 -19.35 8.12
N TYR A 294 19.06 -19.55 7.28
CA TYR A 294 18.87 -19.94 5.88
C TYR A 294 19.70 -21.17 5.45
N GLN A 295 20.16 -21.98 6.41
CA GLN A 295 20.85 -23.27 6.14
C GLN A 295 22.04 -23.14 5.15
N ASN A 296 22.76 -22.01 5.21
CA ASN A 296 23.84 -21.66 4.29
C ASN A 296 23.46 -21.50 2.81
N LEU A 297 22.18 -21.37 2.48
CA LEU A 297 21.71 -21.22 1.09
C LEU A 297 21.94 -19.83 0.50
N LEU A 298 22.25 -18.80 1.32
CA LEU A 298 22.52 -17.46 0.80
C LEU A 298 23.93 -17.34 0.20
N THR A 299 23.99 -16.84 -1.03
CA THR A 299 25.20 -16.54 -1.81
C THR A 299 25.28 -15.05 -2.15
N ASP A 300 26.48 -14.55 -2.44
CA ASP A 300 26.74 -13.12 -2.66
C ASP A 300 26.78 -12.75 -4.15
N ALA A 301 26.04 -11.70 -4.53
CA ALA A 301 26.23 -11.05 -5.83
C ALA A 301 27.64 -10.45 -5.95
N GLN A 302 28.17 -10.36 -7.17
CA GLN A 302 29.53 -9.83 -7.40
C GLN A 302 29.75 -8.44 -6.79
N GLN A 303 28.72 -7.59 -6.83
CA GLN A 303 28.76 -6.22 -6.29
C GLN A 303 28.86 -6.19 -4.75
N ALA A 304 28.25 -7.16 -4.06
CA ALA A 304 28.22 -7.21 -2.60
C ALA A 304 29.59 -7.60 -1.99
N LYS A 305 30.46 -8.24 -2.79
CA LYS A 305 31.82 -8.64 -2.38
C LYS A 305 32.78 -7.47 -2.21
N THR A 306 32.45 -6.30 -2.77
CA THR A 306 33.37 -5.15 -2.86
C THR A 306 32.98 -4.01 -1.91
N ILE A 307 31.83 -4.10 -1.23
CA ILE A 307 31.36 -3.05 -0.31
C ILE A 307 32.14 -3.15 1.00
N SER A 308 33.26 -2.41 1.07
CA SER A 308 34.01 -2.17 2.29
C SER A 308 33.74 -0.74 2.79
N LEU A 309 33.69 -0.53 4.12
CA LEU A 309 33.56 0.81 4.72
C LEU A 309 34.65 1.80 4.25
N ILE A 310 35.78 1.28 3.76
CA ILE A 310 36.94 2.03 3.26
C ILE A 310 36.70 2.59 1.84
N SER A 311 35.76 2.00 1.08
CA SER A 311 35.45 2.41 -0.30
C SER A 311 34.40 3.54 -0.37
N ILE A 312 33.84 3.96 0.76
CA ILE A 312 32.98 5.13 0.85
C ILE A 312 33.91 6.34 1.04
N PRO A 313 33.88 7.38 0.17
CA PRO A 313 34.69 8.57 0.36
C PRO A 313 34.14 9.36 1.56
N ILE A 314 34.51 8.92 2.76
CA ILE A 314 34.33 9.67 3.99
C ILE A 314 35.56 10.57 4.07
N GLY A 315 35.35 11.89 3.98
CA GLY A 315 36.43 12.86 4.17
C GLY A 315 37.21 12.55 5.46
N ASN A 316 38.52 12.36 5.30
CA ASN A 316 39.52 12.11 6.35
C ASN A 316 39.15 11.04 7.40
N ALA A 317 39.21 9.76 7.00
CA ALA A 317 39.14 8.64 7.94
C ALA A 317 40.53 8.30 8.53
N THR A 318 40.67 8.38 9.85
CA THR A 318 41.80 7.87 10.63
C THR A 318 41.80 6.33 10.67
N SER A 319 42.95 5.74 11.02
CA SER A 319 43.34 4.34 10.82
C SER A 319 42.55 3.24 11.57
N SER A 320 41.39 3.55 12.18
CA SER A 320 40.57 2.58 12.93
C SER A 320 39.51 1.83 12.09
N HIS A 321 39.29 2.19 10.83
CA HIS A 321 38.19 1.68 9.99
C HIS A 321 38.47 0.36 9.24
N ARG A 322 39.45 -0.44 9.67
CA ARG A 322 39.89 -1.64 8.93
C ARG A 322 39.14 -2.94 9.24
N ALA A 323 38.21 -2.97 10.19
CA ALA A 323 37.57 -4.21 10.62
C ALA A 323 36.04 -4.18 10.37
N PRO A 324 35.44 -5.33 10.00
CA PRO A 324 34.00 -5.57 10.16
C PRO A 324 33.58 -5.31 11.62
N PRO A 325 32.28 -5.14 11.94
CA PRO A 325 31.84 -4.86 13.31
C PRO A 325 32.44 -5.90 14.26
N GLN A 326 33.40 -5.47 15.08
CA GLN A 326 33.97 -6.30 16.13
C GLN A 326 32.96 -6.36 17.28
N LEU A 327 32.65 -7.56 17.74
CA LEU A 327 31.89 -7.76 18.95
C LEU A 327 32.78 -7.32 20.13
N LEU A 328 32.65 -6.07 20.56
CA LEU A 328 33.28 -5.62 21.80
C LEU A 328 32.50 -6.24 22.96
N ALA A 329 32.97 -7.38 23.45
CA ALA A 329 32.50 -7.95 24.71
C ALA A 329 32.83 -6.96 25.83
N ARG A 330 31.83 -6.26 26.35
CA ARG A 330 31.95 -5.56 27.63
C ARG A 330 31.87 -6.61 28.73
N GLU A 331 33.01 -6.95 29.32
CA GLU A 331 33.05 -7.64 30.61
C GLU A 331 32.43 -6.71 31.66
N ALA A 332 31.23 -7.06 32.14
CA ALA A 332 30.61 -6.40 33.28
C ALA A 332 31.37 -6.85 34.54
N ARG A 333 32.08 -5.92 35.18
CA ARG A 333 32.62 -6.11 36.54
C ARG A 333 31.46 -6.00 37.53
N GLU A 334 31.25 -7.05 38.30
CA GLU A 334 30.39 -7.08 39.48
C GLU A 334 30.99 -6.18 40.58
N GLU A 335 30.24 -5.17 41.02
CA GLU A 335 30.28 -4.69 42.41
C GLU A 335 28.83 -4.60 42.88
N GLY A 336 28.54 -5.29 43.97
CA GLY A 336 27.18 -5.54 44.45
C GLY A 336 26.61 -4.43 45.33
N GLU A 337 25.28 -4.32 45.33
CA GLU A 337 24.44 -4.32 46.52
C GLU A 337 23.01 -4.67 46.08
N VAL A 338 22.40 -5.65 46.76
CA VAL A 338 21.09 -6.22 46.45
C VAL A 338 20.02 -5.34 47.11
N ASP A 339 19.08 -4.83 46.32
CA ASP A 339 17.79 -4.35 46.82
C ASP A 339 16.67 -5.10 46.08
N ASP A 340 16.01 -6.00 46.82
CA ASP A 340 14.92 -6.86 46.37
C ASP A 340 13.66 -6.01 46.18
N ASN A 341 13.39 -5.62 44.93
CA ASN A 341 12.07 -5.52 44.29
C ASN A 341 12.14 -4.50 43.13
N LEU A 342 12.31 -4.98 41.89
CA LEU A 342 11.59 -4.53 40.68
C LEU A 342 12.24 -5.15 39.43
N LEU A 343 11.38 -5.63 38.53
CA LEU A 343 11.62 -5.89 37.09
C LEU A 343 12.38 -7.18 36.71
N GLU A 344 11.63 -8.28 36.62
CA GLU A 344 11.96 -9.40 35.73
C GLU A 344 11.87 -8.97 34.26
N LEU A 345 13.02 -8.58 33.68
CA LEU A 345 13.30 -8.76 32.27
C LEU A 345 14.46 -9.76 32.18
N SER A 346 14.12 -11.03 31.89
CA SER A 346 15.11 -12.10 31.77
C SER A 346 16.06 -11.85 30.58
N PRO A 347 17.39 -11.86 30.79
CA PRO A 347 18.36 -11.82 29.70
C PRO A 347 18.46 -13.18 28.98
N VAL A 348 18.71 -13.09 27.67
CA VAL A 348 18.92 -14.21 26.75
C VAL A 348 20.07 -15.10 27.24
N THR A 349 19.76 -16.35 27.59
CA THR A 349 20.75 -17.38 27.91
C THR A 349 21.04 -18.20 26.66
N LEU A 350 22.28 -18.14 26.17
CA LEU A 350 22.82 -19.01 25.13
C LEU A 350 23.48 -20.21 25.82
N LEU A 351 22.89 -21.39 25.70
CA LEU A 351 23.43 -22.63 26.27
C LEU A 351 23.90 -23.53 25.12
N ASP A 352 25.22 -23.52 24.91
CA ASP A 352 25.93 -24.41 23.98
C ASP A 352 26.15 -25.76 24.67
N LEU A 353 25.55 -26.82 24.11
CA LEU A 353 25.73 -28.20 24.56
C LEU A 353 26.40 -28.98 23.45
N ARG A 354 27.75 -28.90 23.39
CA ARG A 354 28.65 -30.03 23.05
C ARG A 354 30.15 -29.65 23.05
N SER A 355 30.83 -29.97 24.15
CA SER A 355 32.08 -30.76 24.16
C SER A 355 32.25 -31.24 25.62
N GLY A 356 32.57 -32.49 25.98
CA GLY A 356 33.18 -33.57 25.25
C GLY A 356 34.51 -33.95 25.91
N GLY A 357 34.45 -34.62 27.08
CA GLY A 357 35.54 -35.49 27.56
C GLY A 357 36.32 -35.05 28.82
N GLY A 358 36.13 -35.81 29.91
CA GLY A 358 37.25 -36.59 30.47
C GLY A 358 37.91 -36.19 31.80
N ILE A 359 37.63 -37.02 32.83
CA ILE A 359 38.57 -37.69 33.76
C ILE A 359 38.94 -37.03 35.12
N SER A 360 38.75 -37.86 36.17
CA SER A 360 39.35 -37.92 37.54
C SER A 360 39.01 -36.80 38.52
N GLY A 361 38.76 -37.04 39.81
CA GLY A 361 38.93 -38.18 40.71
C GLY A 361 39.13 -37.60 42.12
N GLY A 362 38.55 -38.23 43.15
CA GLY A 362 38.66 -37.79 44.55
C GLY A 362 37.36 -37.92 45.31
#